data_AF-A0A2E1HDI9-F1
#
_entry.id   AF-A0A2E1HDI9-F1
#
_cell.length_a   1.000
_cell.length_b   1.000
_cell.length_c   1.000
_cell.angle_alpha   90.00
_cell.angle_beta   90.00
_cell.angle_gamma   90.00
#
_symmetry.space_group_name_H-M   'P 1'
#
loop_
_entity.id
_entity.type
_entity.pdbx_description
1 polymer ?
#
loop_
_entity_poly.entity_id
_entity_poly.type
_entity_poly.pdbx_seq_one_letter_code
_entity_poly.pdbx_strand_id
1 'polypeptide(L)'
;MSREFAHLYVHVPEGAKDYVVDAKPVRHKHTISPYPFDEPLVVQLIQDGAVPFSMLWPGGRASHGEVHVLAAIRSQESLVLVGTASTRSKFEELFVYTNVRAFVEPDAGASAKLDWSDADHALWRIRGAVVVKLPDGERYRVVSGSSEDDRRLIVGEGFFPGIHFSDRTLTPCYRPVEIKIEENGVQRLPEQGKVECHQAGRPISDIGRAEGIVTLRWRDDDGFLIDSRRLVILPQQASIEGRLSDRGAEIKWAGLRGWTLKRGGAERPAASESGSLTIPPHSGPTACQAIELIAPNDRRIELTVDLRCDRLTLVGPNGNVVAGVPTISMPNLRGMSLRSDKGVEINLQLIGGGMSAHVMRLVEGILPAESLLDLVAMLLGLSRERGPTVMVSSSDGRQLCRVKRPQLQPKIGRTVADGSEEILLSIDFADLGEASTPVARSLIDADREVVLERDDAAGTYRLPSAVVGPALIYARSGDAVSTRPTIVVGAPIPHARRENLLNIQSCALLVPDDLRESAYRGEFRRISGAADARPSIAHLQRTIVS
;
A
#
# COMPACT_ATOMS: atom_id res chain seq x y z
N MET A 1 -31.13 -0.30 -2.45
CA MET A 1 -30.77 -1.03 -1.22
C MET A 1 -29.31 -1.43 -1.34
N SER A 2 -28.51 -1.13 -0.33
CA SER A 2 -27.05 -1.30 -0.36
C SER A 2 -26.66 -2.71 0.02
N ARG A 3 -25.65 -3.27 -0.66
CA ARG A 3 -24.95 -4.47 -0.21
C ARG A 3 -23.45 -4.26 -0.26
N GLU A 4 -22.83 -4.64 0.85
CA GLU A 4 -21.49 -4.31 1.29
C GLU A 4 -20.45 -5.26 0.70
N PHE A 5 -19.26 -4.72 0.43
CA PHE A 5 -18.02 -5.48 0.28
C PHE A 5 -16.90 -4.77 1.06
N ALA A 6 -16.00 -5.56 1.62
CA ALA A 6 -15.17 -5.21 2.77
C ALA A 6 -13.85 -4.50 2.40
N HIS A 7 -13.49 -3.50 3.20
CA HIS A 7 -12.12 -3.22 3.62
C HIS A 7 -12.06 -3.46 5.13
N LEU A 8 -11.11 -4.28 5.60
CA LEU A 8 -10.87 -4.53 7.02
C LEU A 8 -9.92 -3.45 7.58
N TYR A 9 -10.41 -2.62 8.49
CA TYR A 9 -9.56 -1.80 9.37
C TYR A 9 -9.55 -2.44 10.76
N VAL A 10 -8.37 -2.82 11.23
CA VAL A 10 -8.17 -3.17 12.65
C VAL A 10 -7.69 -1.91 13.34
N HIS A 11 -8.56 -1.27 14.10
CA HIS A 11 -8.18 -0.20 15.03
C HIS A 11 -7.98 -0.83 16.41
N VAL A 12 -6.74 -0.81 16.91
CA VAL A 12 -6.43 -1.19 18.30
C VAL A 12 -6.35 0.11 19.11
N PRO A 13 -7.32 0.44 19.96
CA PRO A 13 -7.15 1.52 20.92
C PRO A 13 -6.12 1.09 21.96
N GLU A 14 -5.22 2.00 22.37
CA GLU A 14 -4.30 1.76 23.49
C GLU A 14 -5.09 1.29 24.73
N GLY A 15 -4.82 0.07 25.20
CA GLY A 15 -5.31 -0.47 26.48
C GLY A 15 -6.53 -1.41 26.43
N ALA A 16 -7.10 -1.75 25.28
CA ALA A 16 -8.21 -2.72 25.21
C ALA A 16 -7.74 -4.19 25.14
N LYS A 17 -8.36 -5.08 25.93
CA LYS A 17 -8.08 -6.54 25.94
C LYS A 17 -8.95 -7.34 24.96
N ASP A 18 -9.98 -6.74 24.37
CA ASP A 18 -10.91 -7.40 23.45
C ASP A 18 -10.95 -6.67 22.10
N TYR A 19 -10.97 -7.46 21.02
CA TYR A 19 -10.99 -6.99 19.64
C TYR A 19 -12.44 -6.71 19.20
N VAL A 20 -12.68 -5.54 18.59
CA VAL A 20 -13.93 -5.25 17.88
C VAL A 20 -13.61 -5.04 16.41
N VAL A 21 -14.20 -5.89 15.55
CA VAL A 21 -14.10 -5.81 14.09
C VAL A 21 -15.34 -5.10 13.57
N ASP A 22 -15.19 -3.94 12.92
CA ASP A 22 -16.27 -3.22 12.25
C ASP A 22 -15.88 -2.94 10.78
N ALA A 23 -16.82 -3.13 9.85
CA ALA A 23 -16.56 -3.13 8.40
C ALA A 23 -17.41 -2.07 7.68
N LYS A 24 -16.79 -1.16 6.90
CA LYS A 24 -17.51 -0.13 6.10
C LYS A 24 -16.86 0.15 4.74
N PRO A 25 -17.64 0.41 3.67
CA PRO A 25 -17.13 0.56 2.31
C PRO A 25 -16.51 1.94 2.02
N VAL A 26 -15.43 1.98 1.24
CA VAL A 26 -14.79 3.22 0.75
C VAL A 26 -15.07 3.39 -0.74
N ARG A 27 -16.01 4.29 -1.04
CA ARG A 27 -16.13 5.09 -2.28
C ARG A 27 -15.95 4.37 -3.64
N HIS A 28 -17.05 3.87 -4.22
CA HIS A 28 -17.31 4.02 -5.66
C HIS A 28 -18.82 4.20 -5.92
N LYS A 29 -19.16 5.20 -6.75
CA LYS A 29 -20.55 5.61 -7.07
C LYS A 29 -21.11 4.98 -8.36
N HIS A 30 -20.40 4.02 -8.96
CA HIS A 30 -20.86 3.32 -10.15
C HIS A 30 -20.64 1.81 -9.97
N THR A 31 -21.71 1.06 -10.25
CA THR A 31 -21.82 -0.36 -10.61
C THR A 31 -20.83 -1.35 -9.98
N ILE A 32 -21.38 -2.27 -9.20
CA ILE A 32 -20.73 -3.46 -8.63
C ILE A 32 -19.86 -4.14 -9.71
N SER A 33 -18.54 -4.08 -9.56
CA SER A 33 -17.63 -5.03 -10.19
C SER A 33 -17.42 -6.16 -9.18
N PRO A 34 -17.54 -7.45 -9.56
CA PRO A 34 -17.24 -8.55 -8.66
C PRO A 34 -15.79 -8.43 -8.17
N TYR A 35 -15.53 -8.76 -6.89
CA TYR A 35 -14.17 -9.11 -6.49
C TYR A 35 -13.80 -10.36 -7.29
N PRO A 36 -12.69 -10.36 -8.04
CA PRO A 36 -12.44 -11.41 -8.99
C PRO A 36 -12.04 -12.67 -8.20
N PHE A 37 -12.76 -13.78 -8.42
CA PHE A 37 -12.60 -15.01 -7.63
C PHE A 37 -11.20 -15.64 -7.80
N ASP A 38 -10.48 -15.23 -8.83
CA ASP A 38 -9.08 -15.58 -9.10
C ASP A 38 -8.07 -14.81 -8.22
N GLU A 39 -8.53 -13.91 -7.35
CA GLU A 39 -7.68 -13.30 -6.35
C GLU A 39 -7.88 -13.95 -4.97
N PRO A 40 -6.80 -14.39 -4.30
CA PRO A 40 -6.91 -14.86 -2.93
C PRO A 40 -7.19 -13.68 -2.01
N LEU A 41 -8.15 -13.85 -1.10
CA LEU A 41 -8.37 -12.92 -0.01
C LEU A 41 -7.29 -13.15 1.04
N VAL A 42 -6.35 -12.22 1.12
CA VAL A 42 -5.26 -12.25 2.08
C VAL A 42 -5.55 -11.23 3.17
N VAL A 43 -5.44 -11.64 4.43
CA VAL A 43 -5.43 -10.72 5.57
C VAL A 43 -4.00 -10.43 5.97
N GLN A 44 -3.67 -9.15 5.89
CA GLN A 44 -2.44 -8.59 6.35
C GLN A 44 -2.70 -7.92 7.70
N LEU A 45 -2.05 -8.39 8.75
CA LEU A 45 -1.94 -7.64 9.98
C LEU A 45 -0.89 -6.57 9.73
N ILE A 46 -1.29 -5.30 9.82
CA ILE A 46 -0.38 -4.16 9.68
C ILE A 46 -0.12 -3.61 11.08
N GLN A 47 1.13 -3.63 11.52
CA GLN A 47 1.57 -3.00 12.76
C GLN A 47 2.58 -1.91 12.44
N ASP A 48 2.27 -0.68 12.86
CA ASP A 48 3.06 0.53 12.63
C ASP A 48 3.40 0.83 11.15
N GLY A 49 2.73 0.21 10.17
CA GLY A 49 3.05 0.33 8.73
C GLY A 49 3.86 -0.82 8.14
N ALA A 50 4.23 -1.82 8.93
CA ALA A 50 4.79 -3.09 8.48
C ALA A 50 3.69 -4.14 8.41
N VAL A 51 3.85 -5.14 7.54
CA VAL A 51 3.00 -6.34 7.51
C VAL A 51 3.74 -7.47 8.24
N PRO A 52 3.74 -7.53 9.58
CA PRO A 52 4.41 -8.61 10.33
C PRO A 52 3.84 -9.99 10.01
N PHE A 53 2.58 -10.06 9.57
CA PHE A 53 1.90 -11.31 9.33
C PHE A 53 0.89 -11.15 8.19
N SER A 54 0.97 -12.07 7.24
CA SER A 54 0.07 -12.17 6.10
C SER A 54 -0.42 -13.61 6.07
N MET A 55 -1.73 -13.82 6.13
CA MET A 55 -2.32 -15.14 5.99
C MET A 55 -3.45 -15.12 4.97
N LEU A 56 -3.63 -16.24 4.30
CA LEU A 56 -4.81 -16.48 3.50
C LEU A 56 -6.03 -16.50 4.43
N TRP A 57 -7.05 -15.69 4.15
CA TRP A 57 -8.30 -15.74 4.90
C TRP A 57 -8.86 -17.17 4.84
N PRO A 58 -9.41 -17.72 5.94
CA PRO A 58 -10.08 -19.01 5.89
C PRO A 58 -11.19 -19.00 4.82
N GLY A 59 -11.05 -19.83 3.78
CA GLY A 59 -11.97 -19.84 2.62
C GLY A 59 -11.71 -18.75 1.57
N GLY A 60 -10.72 -17.87 1.79
CA GLY A 60 -10.26 -16.84 0.84
C GLY A 60 -9.23 -17.36 -0.17
N ARG A 61 -9.22 -18.66 -0.47
CA ARG A 61 -8.34 -19.19 -1.53
C ARG A 61 -8.83 -18.62 -2.86
N ALA A 62 -7.89 -18.21 -3.70
CA ALA A 62 -8.19 -17.94 -5.09
C ALA A 62 -8.84 -19.19 -5.68
N SER A 63 -10.02 -19.00 -6.26
CA SER A 63 -10.79 -20.05 -6.89
C SER A 63 -10.72 -19.80 -8.37
N HIS A 64 -10.01 -20.68 -9.06
CA HIS A 64 -9.76 -20.57 -10.49
C HIS A 64 -10.59 -21.60 -11.23
N GLY A 65 -11.37 -21.13 -12.18
CA GLY A 65 -12.11 -21.99 -13.09
C GLY A 65 -12.81 -21.15 -14.15
N GLU A 66 -12.96 -21.70 -15.34
CA GLU A 66 -13.73 -21.06 -16.42
C GLU A 66 -15.24 -21.06 -16.13
N VAL A 67 -15.67 -21.87 -15.14
CA VAL A 67 -17.04 -21.98 -14.66
C VAL A 67 -17.06 -21.85 -13.15
N HIS A 68 -17.64 -20.76 -12.65
CA HIS A 68 -17.87 -20.52 -11.23
C HIS A 68 -19.35 -20.80 -10.92
N VAL A 69 -19.60 -21.59 -9.88
CA VAL A 69 -20.97 -21.94 -9.46
C VAL A 69 -21.25 -21.25 -8.13
N LEU A 70 -22.29 -20.45 -8.12
CA LEU A 70 -22.67 -19.60 -6.99
C LEU A 70 -24.05 -19.99 -6.45
N ALA A 71 -24.30 -19.71 -5.18
CA ALA A 71 -25.61 -19.88 -4.54
C ALA A 71 -26.01 -18.64 -3.74
N ALA A 72 -27.32 -18.42 -3.59
CA ALA A 72 -27.85 -17.36 -2.72
C ALA A 72 -28.01 -17.88 -1.29
N ILE A 73 -27.29 -17.33 -0.30
CA ILE A 73 -27.40 -17.78 1.11
C ILE A 73 -28.52 -17.04 1.86
N ARG A 74 -28.67 -15.73 1.65
CA ARG A 74 -29.61 -14.89 2.42
C ARG A 74 -30.66 -14.21 1.55
N SER A 75 -30.31 -13.91 0.31
CA SER A 75 -31.14 -13.21 -0.65
C SER A 75 -30.45 -13.25 -2.03
N GLN A 76 -31.21 -13.15 -3.12
CA GLN A 76 -30.69 -13.20 -4.50
C GLN A 76 -29.62 -12.13 -4.83
N GLU A 77 -29.54 -11.04 -4.08
CA GLU A 77 -28.49 -10.02 -4.29
C GLU A 77 -27.18 -10.32 -3.51
N SER A 78 -27.05 -11.51 -2.89
CA SER A 78 -25.83 -11.96 -2.20
C SER A 78 -25.52 -13.41 -2.58
N LEU A 79 -24.64 -13.56 -3.56
CA LEU A 79 -24.17 -14.83 -4.07
C LEU A 79 -22.85 -15.22 -3.39
N VAL A 80 -22.69 -16.50 -3.08
CA VAL A 80 -21.43 -17.09 -2.62
C VAL A 80 -20.94 -18.12 -3.62
N LEU A 81 -19.63 -18.28 -3.73
CA LEU A 81 -19.05 -19.37 -4.49
C LEU A 81 -19.26 -20.69 -3.74
N VAL A 82 -19.92 -21.65 -4.40
CA VAL A 82 -20.12 -23.01 -3.88
C VAL A 82 -19.24 -24.04 -4.58
N GLY A 83 -18.72 -23.72 -5.77
CA GLY A 83 -17.82 -24.60 -6.51
C GLY A 83 -17.24 -23.93 -7.74
N THR A 84 -16.20 -24.57 -8.27
CA THR A 84 -15.62 -24.26 -9.58
C THR A 84 -15.67 -25.52 -10.42
N ALA A 85 -15.85 -25.40 -11.73
CA ALA A 85 -16.09 -26.53 -12.64
C ALA A 85 -17.41 -27.29 -12.35
N SER A 86 -17.44 -28.62 -12.57
CA SER A 86 -18.66 -29.41 -12.45
C SER A 86 -19.09 -29.57 -10.99
N THR A 87 -20.19 -28.92 -10.63
CA THR A 87 -20.63 -28.79 -9.23
C THR A 87 -22.01 -29.41 -9.02
N ARG A 88 -22.20 -30.13 -7.91
CA ARG A 88 -23.52 -30.60 -7.44
C ARG A 88 -23.80 -30.00 -6.08
N SER A 89 -24.99 -29.43 -5.90
CA SER A 89 -25.32 -28.73 -4.66
C SER A 89 -26.78 -28.92 -4.25
N LYS A 90 -27.02 -28.83 -2.94
CA LYS A 90 -28.36 -28.91 -2.31
C LYS A 90 -29.22 -27.68 -2.56
N PHE A 91 -28.62 -26.54 -2.93
CA PHE A 91 -29.39 -25.34 -3.25
C PHE A 91 -30.31 -25.60 -4.46
N GLU A 92 -31.59 -25.27 -4.34
CA GLU A 92 -32.57 -25.46 -5.43
C GLU A 92 -32.26 -24.61 -6.65
N GLU A 93 -31.66 -23.44 -6.44
CA GLU A 93 -31.27 -22.47 -7.46
C GLU A 93 -29.78 -22.17 -7.32
N LEU A 94 -29.07 -22.25 -8.45
CA LEU A 94 -27.65 -21.91 -8.56
C LEU A 94 -27.46 -20.85 -9.64
N PHE A 95 -26.31 -20.19 -9.60
CA PHE A 95 -25.90 -19.22 -10.59
C PHE A 95 -24.56 -19.64 -11.18
N VAL A 96 -24.49 -19.76 -12.50
CA VAL A 96 -23.28 -20.11 -13.23
C VAL A 96 -22.68 -18.83 -13.81
N TYR A 97 -21.50 -18.46 -13.34
CA TYR A 97 -20.71 -17.35 -13.87
C TYR A 97 -19.58 -17.91 -14.74
N THR A 98 -19.60 -17.58 -16.03
CA THR A 98 -18.68 -18.15 -17.02
C THR A 98 -18.46 -17.18 -18.19
N ASN A 99 -17.60 -17.54 -19.15
CA ASN A 99 -17.37 -16.76 -20.36
C ASN A 99 -18.69 -16.52 -21.13
N VAL A 100 -18.88 -15.31 -21.67
CA VAL A 100 -20.10 -14.95 -22.42
C VAL A 100 -20.34 -15.83 -23.66
N ARG A 101 -19.28 -16.44 -24.20
CA ARG A 101 -19.34 -17.37 -25.35
C ARG A 101 -19.64 -18.81 -24.95
N ALA A 102 -19.76 -19.10 -23.66
CA ALA A 102 -20.14 -20.43 -23.18
C ALA A 102 -21.60 -20.73 -23.56
N PHE A 103 -21.86 -21.99 -23.91
CA PHE A 103 -23.20 -22.49 -24.18
C PHE A 103 -23.75 -23.20 -22.95
N VAL A 104 -24.85 -22.70 -22.38
CA VAL A 104 -25.50 -23.27 -21.19
C VAL A 104 -26.81 -23.94 -21.61
N GLU A 105 -26.83 -25.26 -21.55
CA GLU A 105 -27.92 -26.11 -22.03
C GLU A 105 -28.60 -26.83 -20.85
N PRO A 106 -29.87 -26.58 -20.56
CA PRO A 106 -30.59 -27.31 -19.52
C PRO A 106 -30.95 -28.73 -19.97
N ASP A 107 -30.80 -29.71 -19.09
CA ASP A 107 -31.32 -31.06 -19.28
C ASP A 107 -32.87 -31.08 -19.21
N ALA A 108 -33.48 -32.23 -19.53
CA ALA A 108 -34.92 -32.39 -19.49
C ALA A 108 -35.50 -32.07 -18.09
N GLY A 109 -36.43 -31.10 -18.02
CA GLY A 109 -37.03 -30.65 -16.77
C GLY A 109 -36.22 -29.63 -15.99
N ALA A 110 -35.03 -29.24 -16.47
CA ALA A 110 -34.23 -28.15 -15.92
C ALA A 110 -34.53 -26.81 -16.61
N SER A 111 -33.98 -25.74 -16.05
CA SER A 111 -34.06 -24.39 -16.63
C SER A 111 -32.72 -23.69 -16.51
N ALA A 112 -32.37 -22.91 -17.54
CA ALA A 112 -31.25 -22.00 -17.54
C ALA A 112 -31.74 -20.66 -18.11
N LYS A 113 -31.56 -19.58 -17.35
CA LYS A 113 -31.95 -18.22 -17.73
C LYS A 113 -30.74 -17.31 -17.61
N LEU A 114 -30.42 -16.59 -18.68
CA LEU A 114 -29.41 -15.54 -18.62
C LEU A 114 -29.94 -14.38 -17.77
N ASP A 115 -29.28 -14.11 -16.64
CA ASP A 115 -29.63 -13.03 -15.73
C ASP A 115 -28.85 -11.75 -16.04
N TRP A 116 -27.58 -11.90 -16.45
CA TRP A 116 -26.68 -10.79 -16.72
C TRP A 116 -25.56 -11.21 -17.67
N SER A 117 -25.03 -10.28 -18.46
CA SER A 117 -23.82 -10.46 -19.26
C SER A 117 -23.12 -9.13 -19.53
N ASP A 118 -21.81 -9.18 -19.75
CA ASP A 118 -21.02 -8.08 -20.32
C ASP A 118 -20.25 -8.55 -21.58
N ALA A 119 -19.13 -7.89 -21.90
CA ALA A 119 -18.32 -8.21 -23.07
C ALA A 119 -17.59 -9.56 -22.98
N ASP A 120 -17.30 -10.02 -21.76
CA ASP A 120 -16.41 -11.17 -21.51
C ASP A 120 -17.11 -12.29 -20.74
N HIS A 121 -18.11 -11.97 -19.92
CA HIS A 121 -18.73 -12.88 -18.97
C HIS A 121 -20.27 -12.86 -19.02
N ALA A 122 -20.86 -13.96 -18.55
CA ALA A 122 -22.29 -14.15 -18.40
C ALA A 122 -22.60 -14.84 -17.07
N LEU A 123 -23.71 -14.43 -16.46
CA LEU A 123 -24.30 -15.03 -15.26
C LEU A 123 -25.64 -15.66 -15.62
N TRP A 124 -25.72 -16.97 -15.45
CA TRP A 124 -26.91 -17.78 -15.73
C TRP A 124 -27.53 -18.27 -14.44
N ARG A 125 -28.82 -18.03 -14.25
CA ARG A 125 -29.61 -18.63 -13.18
C ARG A 125 -30.13 -19.99 -13.64
N ILE A 126 -29.89 -21.02 -12.83
CA ILE A 126 -30.22 -22.40 -13.20
C ILE A 126 -31.05 -23.09 -12.12
N ARG A 127 -31.93 -24.00 -12.55
CA ARG A 127 -32.62 -24.98 -11.69
C ARG A 127 -32.61 -26.35 -12.37
N GLY A 128 -32.30 -27.40 -11.62
CA GLY A 128 -32.08 -28.74 -12.16
C GLY A 128 -30.65 -28.94 -12.66
N ALA A 129 -30.47 -29.86 -13.62
CA ALA A 129 -29.17 -30.13 -14.23
C ALA A 129 -28.96 -29.32 -15.51
N VAL A 130 -27.79 -28.70 -15.64
CA VAL A 130 -27.38 -28.00 -16.87
C VAL A 130 -25.99 -28.45 -17.29
N VAL A 131 -25.75 -28.40 -18.59
CA VAL A 131 -24.45 -28.59 -19.21
C VAL A 131 -23.92 -27.24 -19.66
N VAL A 132 -22.73 -26.87 -19.20
CA VAL A 132 -21.99 -25.70 -19.66
C VAL A 132 -20.89 -26.17 -20.60
N LYS A 133 -20.91 -25.70 -21.85
CA LYS A 133 -19.89 -26.01 -22.86
C LYS A 133 -19.11 -24.74 -23.18
N LEU A 134 -17.80 -24.78 -22.97
CA LEU A 134 -16.92 -23.67 -23.32
C LEU A 134 -16.54 -23.70 -24.81
N PRO A 135 -16.07 -22.56 -25.36
CA PRO A 135 -15.66 -22.47 -26.77
C PRO A 135 -14.52 -23.42 -27.18
N ASP A 136 -13.68 -23.82 -26.22
CA ASP A 136 -12.58 -24.76 -26.42
C ASP A 136 -13.02 -26.24 -26.41
N GLY A 137 -14.32 -26.49 -26.20
CA GLY A 137 -14.92 -27.83 -26.17
C GLY A 137 -14.98 -28.45 -24.77
N GLU A 138 -14.50 -27.77 -23.72
CA GLU A 138 -14.64 -28.27 -22.36
C GLU A 138 -16.10 -28.28 -21.91
N ARG A 139 -16.47 -29.31 -21.17
CA ARG A 139 -17.85 -29.56 -20.73
C ARG A 139 -17.90 -29.66 -19.22
N TYR A 140 -18.87 -29.00 -18.64
CA TYR A 140 -19.11 -28.99 -17.20
C TYR A 140 -20.57 -29.34 -16.95
N ARG A 141 -20.84 -30.06 -15.87
CA ARG A 141 -22.20 -30.40 -15.43
C ARG A 141 -22.47 -29.73 -14.08
N VAL A 142 -23.48 -28.88 -14.04
CA VAL A 142 -23.91 -28.20 -12.82
C VAL A 142 -25.30 -28.68 -12.44
N VAL A 143 -25.49 -29.16 -11.21
CA VAL A 143 -26.76 -29.74 -10.74
C VAL A 143 -27.21 -29.06 -9.46
N SER A 144 -28.36 -28.39 -9.51
CA SER A 144 -29.04 -27.83 -8.33
C SER A 144 -30.02 -28.84 -7.71
N GLY A 145 -30.31 -28.69 -6.41
CA GLY A 145 -31.24 -29.56 -5.67
C GLY A 145 -30.77 -31.01 -5.50
N SER A 146 -29.46 -31.27 -5.62
CA SER A 146 -28.85 -32.60 -5.48
C SER A 146 -28.15 -32.77 -4.14
N SER A 147 -27.75 -34.00 -3.79
CA SER A 147 -26.73 -34.18 -2.74
C SER A 147 -25.48 -33.37 -3.11
N GLU A 148 -24.92 -32.67 -2.11
CA GLU A 148 -23.60 -32.07 -2.22
C GLU A 148 -22.58 -33.16 -2.52
N ASP A 149 -21.67 -32.84 -3.43
CA ASP A 149 -20.61 -33.74 -3.86
C ASP A 149 -19.32 -32.93 -3.79
N ASP A 150 -18.52 -33.17 -2.75
CA ASP A 150 -17.20 -32.56 -2.61
C ASP A 150 -16.19 -33.44 -3.36
N ARG A 151 -15.88 -33.02 -4.58
CA ARG A 151 -14.99 -33.71 -5.51
C ARG A 151 -13.87 -32.78 -5.92
N ARG A 152 -12.64 -33.13 -5.58
CA ARG A 152 -11.48 -32.29 -5.91
C ARG A 152 -10.19 -33.08 -6.09
N LEU A 153 -9.28 -32.49 -6.84
CA LEU A 153 -7.88 -32.90 -6.91
C LEU A 153 -7.13 -32.37 -5.69
N ILE A 154 -6.45 -33.28 -5.01
CA ILE A 154 -5.51 -32.98 -3.94
C ILE A 154 -4.10 -33.22 -4.47
N VAL A 155 -3.24 -32.20 -4.35
CA VAL A 155 -1.84 -32.27 -4.77
C VAL A 155 -0.92 -31.99 -3.60
N GLY A 156 0.25 -32.63 -3.57
CA GLY A 156 1.30 -32.31 -2.60
C GLY A 156 1.85 -30.90 -2.85
N GLU A 157 1.42 -29.92 -2.06
CA GLU A 157 1.92 -28.55 -2.12
C GLU A 157 3.36 -28.49 -1.60
N GLY A 158 4.25 -27.86 -2.37
CA GLY A 158 5.62 -27.55 -1.97
C GLY A 158 5.67 -26.21 -1.24
N PHE A 159 6.43 -26.14 -0.15
CA PHE A 159 6.68 -24.88 0.56
C PHE A 159 7.94 -24.18 0.03
N PHE A 160 7.79 -22.95 -0.44
CA PHE A 160 8.86 -22.12 -0.99
C PHE A 160 8.93 -20.79 -0.22
N PRO A 161 9.65 -20.74 0.91
CA PRO A 161 9.66 -19.55 1.76
C PRO A 161 10.29 -18.35 1.03
N GLY A 162 9.57 -17.24 0.99
CA GLY A 162 10.03 -16.00 0.35
C GLY A 162 9.92 -16.01 -1.17
N ILE A 163 9.15 -16.92 -1.77
CA ILE A 163 8.86 -16.95 -3.20
C ILE A 163 7.37 -16.75 -3.41
N HIS A 164 7.01 -15.79 -4.26
CA HIS A 164 5.62 -15.46 -4.58
C HIS A 164 5.42 -15.48 -6.09
N PHE A 165 4.54 -16.34 -6.61
CA PHE A 165 4.22 -16.37 -8.04
C PHE A 165 3.32 -15.19 -8.39
N SER A 166 3.61 -14.50 -9.50
CA SER A 166 2.72 -13.45 -10.03
C SER A 166 1.38 -14.05 -10.44
N ASP A 167 1.42 -15.21 -11.10
CA ASP A 167 0.25 -16.03 -11.39
C ASP A 167 -0.11 -16.84 -10.14
N ARG A 168 -1.08 -16.32 -9.38
CA ARG A 168 -1.56 -16.93 -8.13
C ARG A 168 -2.36 -18.22 -8.34
N THR A 169 -2.69 -18.57 -9.59
CA THR A 169 -3.34 -19.85 -9.93
C THR A 169 -2.39 -21.03 -9.81
N LEU A 170 -1.08 -20.76 -9.83
CA LEU A 170 -0.06 -21.78 -9.81
C LEU A 170 0.12 -22.33 -8.39
N THR A 171 -0.18 -23.60 -8.25
CA THR A 171 0.11 -24.34 -7.02
C THR A 171 1.56 -24.84 -7.09
N PRO A 172 2.46 -24.40 -6.19
CA PRO A 172 3.83 -24.87 -6.22
C PRO A 172 3.92 -26.31 -5.72
N CYS A 173 4.69 -27.16 -6.41
CA CYS A 173 4.89 -28.56 -6.08
C CYS A 173 6.36 -28.97 -6.26
N TYR A 174 6.80 -29.96 -5.51
CA TYR A 174 8.07 -30.65 -5.77
C TYR A 174 7.84 -31.90 -6.61
N ARG A 175 8.83 -32.25 -7.43
CA ARG A 175 8.88 -33.54 -8.13
C ARG A 175 9.41 -34.64 -7.19
N PRO A 176 8.81 -35.85 -7.13
CA PRO A 176 7.59 -36.27 -7.84
C PRO A 176 6.32 -35.70 -7.19
N VAL A 177 5.33 -35.36 -8.01
CA VAL A 177 4.05 -34.83 -7.53
C VAL A 177 3.14 -35.96 -7.07
N GLU A 178 2.70 -35.90 -5.82
CA GLU A 178 1.63 -36.76 -5.32
C GLU A 178 0.27 -36.21 -5.74
N ILE A 179 -0.54 -37.03 -6.41
CA ILE A 179 -1.90 -36.70 -6.83
C ILE A 179 -2.88 -37.66 -6.16
N LYS A 180 -3.90 -37.10 -5.52
CA LYS A 180 -5.03 -37.84 -4.96
C LYS A 180 -6.33 -37.19 -5.42
N ILE A 181 -7.38 -37.99 -5.46
CA ILE A 181 -8.75 -37.52 -5.63
C ILE A 181 -9.42 -37.61 -4.27
N GLU A 182 -10.11 -36.54 -3.88
CA GLU A 182 -11.02 -36.56 -2.75
C GLU A 182 -12.45 -36.56 -3.29
N GLU A 183 -13.24 -37.55 -2.84
CA GLU A 183 -14.65 -37.73 -3.19
C GLU A 183 -15.42 -37.98 -1.90
N ASN A 184 -16.32 -37.06 -1.54
CA ASN A 184 -17.17 -37.17 -0.35
C ASN A 184 -16.38 -37.42 0.95
N GLY A 185 -15.24 -36.72 1.09
CA GLY A 185 -14.34 -36.81 2.24
C GLY A 185 -13.42 -38.05 2.25
N VAL A 186 -13.48 -38.90 1.22
CA VAL A 186 -12.60 -40.06 1.08
C VAL A 186 -11.52 -39.76 0.05
N GLN A 187 -10.25 -39.91 0.46
CA GLN A 187 -9.11 -39.74 -0.44
C GLN A 187 -8.68 -41.08 -1.05
N ARG A 188 -8.43 -41.07 -2.35
CA ARG A 188 -7.97 -42.23 -3.12
C ARG A 188 -6.97 -41.83 -4.20
N LEU A 189 -6.23 -42.81 -4.72
CA LEU A 189 -5.41 -42.60 -5.91
C LEU A 189 -6.31 -42.48 -7.15
N PRO A 190 -5.92 -41.64 -8.13
CA PRO A 190 -6.64 -41.55 -9.39
C PRO A 190 -6.56 -42.87 -10.16
N GLU A 191 -7.68 -43.28 -10.74
CA GLU A 191 -7.71 -44.39 -11.70
C GLU A 191 -6.94 -44.01 -12.97
N GLN A 192 -6.39 -45.03 -13.64
CA GLN A 192 -5.62 -44.83 -14.87
C GLN A 192 -6.48 -44.14 -15.94
N GLY A 193 -6.00 -43.00 -16.45
CA GLY A 193 -6.66 -42.23 -17.51
C GLY A 193 -7.75 -41.26 -17.06
N LYS A 194 -8.17 -41.27 -15.78
CA LYS A 194 -9.17 -40.29 -15.27
C LYS A 194 -8.60 -38.89 -15.04
N VAL A 195 -7.31 -38.83 -14.69
CA VAL A 195 -6.58 -37.56 -14.54
C VAL A 195 -5.63 -37.41 -15.72
N GLU A 196 -5.92 -36.44 -16.57
CA GLU A 196 -5.06 -36.03 -17.67
C GLU A 196 -4.05 -34.99 -17.17
N CYS A 197 -2.78 -35.20 -17.50
CA CYS A 197 -1.72 -34.25 -17.22
C CYS A 197 -1.32 -33.56 -18.52
N HIS A 198 -1.34 -32.23 -18.56
CA HIS A 198 -1.00 -31.45 -19.74
C HIS A 198 0.18 -30.52 -19.44
N GLN A 199 1.18 -30.50 -20.31
CA GLN A 199 2.30 -29.57 -20.26
C GLN A 199 2.33 -28.77 -21.57
N ALA A 200 2.31 -27.44 -21.47
CA ALA A 200 2.22 -26.56 -22.63
C ALA A 200 1.05 -26.90 -23.58
N GLY A 201 -0.08 -27.36 -23.04
CA GLY A 201 -1.29 -27.75 -23.80
C GLY A 201 -1.21 -29.12 -24.47
N ARG A 202 -0.18 -29.92 -24.19
CA ARG A 202 -0.03 -31.28 -24.73
C ARG A 202 -0.11 -32.30 -23.60
N PRO A 203 -0.76 -33.46 -23.81
CA PRO A 203 -0.82 -34.51 -22.81
C PRO A 203 0.58 -35.08 -22.54
N ILE A 204 0.88 -35.32 -21.28
CA ILE A 204 2.11 -35.99 -20.82
C ILE A 204 1.75 -37.26 -20.06
N SER A 205 2.53 -38.32 -20.27
CA SER A 205 2.26 -39.65 -19.71
C SER A 205 2.90 -39.89 -18.34
N ASP A 206 3.92 -39.11 -17.98
CA ASP A 206 4.69 -39.28 -16.74
C ASP A 206 4.84 -37.94 -16.01
N ILE A 207 3.92 -37.65 -15.10
CA ILE A 207 4.00 -36.48 -14.24
C ILE A 207 5.16 -36.57 -13.24
N GLY A 208 5.60 -37.78 -12.89
CA GLY A 208 6.72 -37.99 -11.96
C GLY A 208 8.03 -37.41 -12.47
N ARG A 209 8.16 -37.17 -13.78
CA ARG A 209 9.30 -36.52 -14.43
C ARG A 209 9.06 -35.07 -14.85
N ALA A 210 7.83 -34.59 -14.79
CA ALA A 210 7.46 -33.27 -15.29
C ALA A 210 8.10 -32.13 -14.47
N GLU A 211 8.40 -31.03 -15.16
CA GLU A 211 8.96 -29.79 -14.59
C GLU A 211 8.31 -28.58 -15.26
N GLY A 212 8.22 -27.45 -14.58
CA GLY A 212 7.57 -26.24 -15.11
C GLY A 212 6.06 -26.22 -14.88
N ILE A 213 5.34 -25.50 -15.74
CA ILE A 213 3.87 -25.37 -15.63
C ILE A 213 3.20 -26.64 -16.18
N VAL A 214 2.42 -27.30 -15.33
CA VAL A 214 1.60 -28.47 -15.67
C VAL A 214 0.15 -28.20 -15.28
N THR A 215 -0.79 -28.61 -16.12
CA THR A 215 -2.22 -28.55 -15.82
C THR A 215 -2.75 -29.96 -15.61
N LEU A 216 -3.33 -30.23 -14.45
CA LEU A 216 -4.10 -31.43 -14.15
C LEU A 216 -5.55 -31.19 -14.52
N ARG A 217 -6.18 -32.20 -15.13
CA ARG A 217 -7.60 -32.20 -15.47
C ARG A 217 -8.20 -33.53 -15.08
N TRP A 218 -9.21 -33.51 -14.23
CA TRP A 218 -9.94 -34.70 -13.84
C TRP A 218 -11.32 -34.70 -14.49
N ARG A 219 -11.64 -35.75 -15.24
CA ARG A 219 -12.94 -35.92 -15.89
C ARG A 219 -13.71 -37.11 -15.33
N ASP A 220 -15.05 -37.03 -15.41
CA ASP A 220 -15.90 -38.21 -15.24
C ASP A 220 -15.93 -39.07 -16.52
N ASP A 221 -16.61 -40.22 -16.43
CA ASP A 221 -16.73 -41.18 -17.54
C ASP A 221 -17.55 -40.62 -18.73
N ASP A 222 -18.36 -39.58 -18.50
CA ASP A 222 -19.12 -38.85 -19.53
C ASP A 222 -18.30 -37.73 -20.20
N GLY A 223 -17.06 -37.50 -19.71
CA GLY A 223 -16.14 -36.49 -20.21
C GLY A 223 -16.33 -35.07 -19.64
N PHE A 224 -17.12 -34.90 -18.57
CA PHE A 224 -17.25 -33.62 -17.88
C PHE A 224 -16.05 -33.35 -16.98
N LEU A 225 -15.52 -32.13 -17.02
CA LEU A 225 -14.41 -31.71 -16.18
C LEU A 225 -14.89 -31.51 -14.74
N ILE A 226 -14.42 -32.34 -13.83
CA ILE A 226 -14.75 -32.29 -12.40
C ILE A 226 -13.90 -31.23 -11.71
N ASP A 227 -12.58 -31.28 -11.88
CA ASP A 227 -11.64 -30.33 -11.29
C ASP A 227 -10.42 -30.13 -12.21
N SER A 228 -9.77 -28.98 -12.12
CA SER A 228 -8.52 -28.67 -12.81
C SER A 228 -7.58 -27.86 -11.94
N ARG A 229 -6.28 -28.20 -11.99
CA ARG A 229 -5.23 -27.53 -11.21
C ARG A 229 -4.07 -27.15 -12.09
N ARG A 230 -3.59 -25.92 -11.97
CA ARG A 230 -2.33 -25.47 -12.58
C ARG A 230 -1.24 -25.55 -11.53
N LEU A 231 -0.17 -26.26 -11.85
CA LEU A 231 0.96 -26.53 -10.97
C LEU A 231 2.21 -25.89 -11.53
N VAL A 232 3.09 -25.41 -10.65
CA VAL A 232 4.51 -25.18 -10.96
C VAL A 232 5.31 -26.27 -10.28
N ILE A 233 5.85 -27.20 -11.08
CA ILE A 233 6.61 -28.33 -10.57
C ILE A 233 8.10 -27.99 -10.63
N LEU A 234 8.73 -27.93 -9.47
CA LEU A 234 10.16 -27.69 -9.30
C LEU A 234 10.88 -28.99 -8.88
N PRO A 235 12.16 -29.16 -9.25
CA PRO A 235 12.98 -30.26 -8.72
C PRO A 235 13.01 -30.26 -7.18
N GLN A 236 13.06 -31.45 -6.55
CA GLN A 236 13.08 -31.57 -5.08
C GLN A 236 14.25 -30.82 -4.40
N GLN A 237 15.37 -30.68 -5.12
CA GLN A 237 16.59 -30.02 -4.66
C GLN A 237 16.58 -28.52 -4.96
N ALA A 238 15.51 -27.99 -5.57
CA ALA A 238 15.45 -26.61 -6.01
C ALA A 238 15.45 -25.65 -4.82
N SER A 239 16.34 -24.67 -4.86
CA SER A 239 16.34 -23.54 -3.93
C SER A 239 16.54 -22.23 -4.69
N ILE A 240 15.83 -21.20 -4.24
CA ILE A 240 16.03 -19.82 -4.68
C ILE A 240 16.05 -18.98 -3.40
N GLU A 241 17.17 -18.32 -3.13
CA GLU A 241 17.37 -17.49 -1.95
C GLU A 241 17.76 -16.08 -2.39
N GLY A 242 17.00 -15.08 -1.93
CA GLY A 242 17.35 -13.68 -2.07
C GLY A 242 18.08 -13.16 -0.83
N ARG A 243 19.14 -12.39 -1.02
CA ARG A 243 19.84 -11.65 0.04
C ARG A 243 20.00 -10.20 -0.35
N LEU A 244 19.92 -9.33 0.64
CA LEU A 244 20.10 -7.89 0.50
C LEU A 244 21.28 -7.44 1.34
N SER A 245 22.18 -6.68 0.74
CA SER A 245 23.38 -6.16 1.38
C SER A 245 23.64 -4.71 0.96
N ASP A 246 24.67 -4.09 1.55
CA ASP A 246 25.20 -2.79 1.13
C ASP A 246 25.76 -2.79 -0.31
N ARG A 247 26.14 -3.97 -0.81
CA ARG A 247 26.59 -4.20 -2.19
C ARG A 247 25.45 -4.45 -3.17
N GLY A 248 24.21 -4.38 -2.70
CA GLY A 248 23.01 -4.56 -3.50
C GLY A 248 22.31 -5.87 -3.17
N ALA A 249 21.49 -6.35 -4.10
CA ALA A 249 20.77 -7.62 -3.95
C ALA A 249 21.52 -8.76 -4.63
N GLU A 250 21.47 -9.93 -4.02
CA GLU A 250 22.00 -11.17 -4.58
C GLU A 250 20.91 -12.25 -4.52
N ILE A 251 20.53 -12.80 -5.66
CA ILE A 251 19.62 -13.96 -5.73
C ILE A 251 20.45 -15.17 -6.14
N LYS A 252 20.56 -16.14 -5.24
CA LYS A 252 21.21 -17.43 -5.51
C LYS A 252 20.17 -18.48 -5.81
N TRP A 253 20.50 -19.38 -6.71
CA TRP A 253 19.69 -20.57 -6.95
C TRP A 253 20.55 -21.82 -7.09
N ALA A 254 19.96 -22.96 -6.73
CA ALA A 254 20.58 -24.27 -6.87
C ALA A 254 19.52 -25.35 -7.17
N GLY A 255 19.94 -26.50 -7.66
CA GLY A 255 19.06 -27.64 -7.92
C GLY A 255 18.07 -27.44 -9.07
N LEU A 256 18.27 -26.41 -9.89
CA LEU A 256 17.40 -26.00 -10.99
C LEU A 256 18.06 -26.30 -12.35
N ARG A 257 18.44 -27.56 -12.57
CA ARG A 257 19.15 -27.97 -13.80
C ARG A 257 18.28 -27.76 -15.05
N GLY A 258 18.81 -27.02 -16.03
CA GLY A 258 18.11 -26.71 -17.27
C GLY A 258 17.11 -25.54 -17.16
N TRP A 259 16.93 -24.99 -15.96
CA TRP A 259 16.17 -23.77 -15.76
C TRP A 259 17.07 -22.55 -15.93
N THR A 260 16.45 -21.42 -16.22
CA THR A 260 17.14 -20.15 -16.41
C THR A 260 16.43 -19.07 -15.60
N LEU A 261 17.20 -18.22 -14.93
CA LEU A 261 16.67 -17.13 -14.12
C LEU A 261 17.03 -15.78 -14.75
N LYS A 262 16.05 -14.90 -14.88
CA LYS A 262 16.20 -13.54 -15.40
C LYS A 262 15.67 -12.52 -14.41
N ARG A 263 16.26 -11.33 -14.38
CA ARG A 263 15.62 -10.16 -13.74
C ARG A 263 14.42 -9.76 -14.61
N GLY A 264 13.27 -9.46 -13.98
CA GLY A 264 12.11 -8.96 -14.72
C GLY A 264 12.49 -7.75 -15.59
N GLY A 265 12.28 -7.85 -16.89
CA GLY A 265 12.62 -6.80 -17.87
C GLY A 265 14.07 -6.78 -18.39
N ALA A 266 14.95 -7.72 -18.02
CA ALA A 266 16.30 -7.82 -18.55
C ALA A 266 16.42 -8.81 -19.72
N GLU A 267 17.09 -8.41 -20.81
CA GLU A 267 17.13 -9.20 -22.06
C GLU A 267 17.98 -10.48 -21.97
N ARG A 268 19.02 -10.52 -21.13
CA ARG A 268 20.03 -11.59 -21.18
C ARG A 268 19.87 -12.65 -20.07
N PRO A 269 19.59 -13.93 -20.43
CA PRO A 269 19.51 -15.02 -19.47
C PRO A 269 20.86 -15.45 -18.89
N ALA A 270 20.87 -15.79 -17.60
CA ALA A 270 21.90 -16.62 -16.99
C ALA A 270 21.37 -18.07 -16.89
N ALA A 271 21.75 -18.93 -17.83
CA ALA A 271 21.44 -20.36 -17.78
C ALA A 271 22.53 -21.09 -16.96
N SER A 272 22.18 -21.61 -15.79
CA SER A 272 23.09 -22.44 -14.98
C SER A 272 22.31 -23.26 -13.94
N GLU A 273 22.77 -24.48 -13.66
CA GLU A 273 22.24 -25.38 -12.63
C GLU A 273 22.32 -24.79 -11.21
N SER A 274 23.31 -23.92 -11.02
CA SER A 274 23.44 -23.03 -9.87
C SER A 274 24.00 -21.70 -10.33
N GLY A 275 23.53 -20.60 -9.75
CA GLY A 275 23.98 -19.29 -10.17
C GLY A 275 23.70 -18.23 -9.14
N SER A 276 24.24 -17.06 -9.40
CA SER A 276 23.99 -15.85 -8.63
C SER A 276 23.63 -14.74 -9.59
N LEU A 277 22.53 -14.06 -9.30
CA LEU A 277 22.11 -12.83 -9.96
C LEU A 277 22.39 -11.69 -8.98
N THR A 278 23.41 -10.89 -9.29
CA THR A 278 23.74 -9.71 -8.50
C THR A 278 23.10 -8.47 -9.12
N ILE A 279 22.38 -7.72 -8.30
CA ILE A 279 21.71 -6.48 -8.65
C ILE A 279 22.42 -5.36 -7.89
N PRO A 280 23.17 -4.50 -8.59
CA PRO A 280 24.01 -3.51 -7.91
C PRO A 280 23.16 -2.40 -7.26
N PRO A 281 23.69 -1.69 -6.24
CA PRO A 281 22.93 -0.73 -5.45
C PRO A 281 22.34 0.42 -6.28
N HIS A 282 23.09 0.89 -7.28
CA HIS A 282 22.67 1.99 -8.16
C HIS A 282 21.46 1.63 -9.04
N SER A 283 21.11 0.35 -9.15
CA SER A 283 19.94 -0.11 -9.90
C SER A 283 18.65 -0.18 -9.06
N GLY A 284 18.70 0.35 -7.83
CA GLY A 284 17.56 0.41 -6.91
C GLY A 284 17.02 -0.96 -6.53
N PRO A 285 17.82 -1.84 -5.88
CA PRO A 285 17.31 -3.14 -5.45
C PRO A 285 16.15 -2.92 -4.47
N THR A 286 15.03 -3.57 -4.77
CA THR A 286 13.84 -3.56 -3.93
C THR A 286 13.92 -4.69 -2.90
N ALA A 287 13.29 -4.51 -1.74
CA ALA A 287 13.32 -5.54 -0.70
C ALA A 287 12.60 -6.86 -1.09
N CYS A 288 11.80 -6.82 -2.16
CA CYS A 288 11.27 -7.97 -2.88
C CYS A 288 11.63 -7.78 -4.35
N GLN A 289 12.27 -8.76 -4.99
CA GLN A 289 12.76 -8.62 -6.36
C GLN A 289 11.97 -9.49 -7.32
N ALA A 290 11.34 -8.86 -8.31
CA ALA A 290 10.70 -9.55 -9.42
C ALA A 290 11.74 -10.21 -10.33
N ILE A 291 11.54 -11.49 -10.61
CA ILE A 291 12.34 -12.32 -11.50
C ILE A 291 11.45 -13.17 -12.40
N GLU A 292 12.02 -13.63 -13.50
CA GLU A 292 11.39 -14.54 -14.45
C GLU A 292 12.17 -15.85 -14.42
N LEU A 293 11.47 -16.93 -14.06
CA LEU A 293 11.99 -18.27 -14.05
C LEU A 293 11.55 -18.97 -15.34
N ILE A 294 12.50 -19.40 -16.17
CA ILE A 294 12.25 -20.07 -17.44
C ILE A 294 12.52 -21.56 -17.23
N ALA A 295 11.47 -22.35 -17.38
CA ALA A 295 11.53 -23.80 -17.28
C ALA A 295 12.26 -24.42 -18.50
N PRO A 296 12.74 -25.68 -18.40
CA PRO A 296 13.42 -26.37 -19.51
C PRO A 296 12.60 -26.51 -20.80
N ASN A 297 11.29 -26.28 -20.72
CA ASN A 297 10.35 -26.27 -21.84
C ASN A 297 10.07 -24.86 -22.38
N ASP A 298 10.93 -23.89 -22.08
CA ASP A 298 10.85 -22.47 -22.44
C ASP A 298 9.61 -21.72 -21.93
N ARG A 299 8.87 -22.30 -20.98
CA ARG A 299 7.76 -21.61 -20.32
C ARG A 299 8.28 -20.69 -19.23
N ARG A 300 7.78 -19.46 -19.27
CA ARG A 300 8.13 -18.36 -18.37
C ARG A 300 7.18 -18.38 -17.17
N ILE A 301 7.74 -18.26 -15.99
CA ILE A 301 7.04 -18.18 -14.71
C ILE A 301 7.53 -16.91 -14.03
N GLU A 302 6.65 -15.94 -13.92
CA GLU A 302 6.95 -14.70 -13.21
C GLU A 302 6.76 -14.91 -11.71
N LEU A 303 7.77 -14.51 -10.93
CA LEU A 303 7.73 -14.63 -9.49
C LEU A 303 8.52 -13.51 -8.81
N THR A 304 8.23 -13.25 -7.55
CA THR A 304 8.92 -12.29 -6.69
C THR A 304 9.65 -13.03 -5.59
N VAL A 305 10.91 -12.68 -5.37
CA VAL A 305 11.75 -13.23 -4.29
C VAL A 305 11.91 -12.20 -3.18
N ASP A 306 11.57 -12.58 -1.96
CA ASP A 306 11.84 -11.80 -0.77
C ASP A 306 13.34 -11.82 -0.47
N LEU A 307 13.93 -10.64 -0.33
CA LEU A 307 15.35 -10.52 -0.06
C LEU A 307 15.61 -10.46 1.43
N ARG A 308 16.29 -11.48 1.93
CA ARG A 308 16.74 -11.59 3.32
C ARG A 308 17.77 -10.53 3.66
N CYS A 309 17.53 -9.79 4.74
CA CYS A 309 18.43 -8.75 5.21
C CYS A 309 19.27 -9.32 6.36
N ASP A 310 20.51 -9.71 6.07
CA ASP A 310 21.44 -10.22 7.09
C ASP A 310 21.86 -9.14 8.11
N ARG A 311 21.72 -7.88 7.70
CA ARG A 311 22.00 -6.67 8.47
C ARG A 311 20.86 -5.69 8.36
N LEU A 312 20.75 -4.86 9.39
CA LEU A 312 19.78 -3.77 9.41
C LEU A 312 19.98 -2.84 8.22
N THR A 313 18.92 -2.66 7.44
CA THR A 313 18.93 -1.92 6.18
C THR A 313 17.76 -0.95 6.14
N LEU A 314 18.02 0.27 5.68
CA LEU A 314 16.99 1.30 5.47
C LEU A 314 16.40 1.14 4.06
N VAL A 315 15.08 1.01 3.99
CA VAL A 315 14.30 0.84 2.78
C VAL A 315 13.39 2.06 2.62
N GLY A 316 13.42 2.70 1.45
CA GLY A 316 12.59 3.85 1.13
C GLY A 316 11.13 3.47 0.84
N PRO A 317 10.26 4.47 0.64
CA PRO A 317 8.83 4.27 0.39
C PRO A 317 8.51 3.48 -0.88
N ASN A 318 9.40 3.52 -1.87
CA ASN A 318 9.24 2.78 -3.12
C ASN A 318 9.80 1.33 -3.02
N GLY A 319 10.11 0.86 -1.81
CA GLY A 319 10.72 -0.45 -1.57
C GLY A 319 12.22 -0.55 -1.89
N ASN A 320 12.81 0.51 -2.45
CA ASN A 320 14.23 0.58 -2.78
C ASN A 320 15.11 0.67 -1.53
N VAL A 321 16.24 -0.05 -1.51
CA VAL A 321 17.25 0.14 -0.48
C VAL A 321 17.92 1.49 -0.60
N VAL A 322 18.04 2.17 0.53
CA VAL A 322 18.71 3.46 0.60
C VAL A 322 20.19 3.24 0.87
N ALA A 323 21.02 3.67 -0.07
CA ALA A 323 22.47 3.54 0.00
C ALA A 323 23.13 4.69 0.80
N GLY A 324 24.24 4.38 1.47
CA GLY A 324 25.04 5.35 2.22
C GLY A 324 24.38 5.83 3.52
N VAL A 325 24.73 7.06 3.93
CA VAL A 325 24.20 7.70 5.15
C VAL A 325 23.47 8.98 4.73
N PRO A 326 22.26 8.87 4.12
CA PRO A 326 21.52 10.02 3.65
C PRO A 326 21.15 10.94 4.82
N THR A 327 21.11 12.25 4.54
CA THR A 327 20.49 13.21 5.45
C THR A 327 19.04 13.42 5.04
N ILE A 328 18.12 12.93 5.84
CA ILE A 328 16.67 12.95 5.60
C ILE A 328 15.97 13.92 6.55
N SER A 329 14.84 14.45 6.09
CA SER A 329 13.96 15.26 6.95
C SER A 329 13.01 14.34 7.72
N MET A 330 12.41 14.87 8.79
CA MET A 330 11.35 14.17 9.54
C MET A 330 10.19 13.68 8.65
N PRO A 331 9.62 14.49 7.73
CA PRO A 331 8.61 14.01 6.78
C PRO A 331 9.10 12.84 5.91
N ASN A 332 10.35 12.89 5.43
CA ASN A 332 10.88 11.87 4.52
C ASN A 332 11.18 10.54 5.21
N LEU A 333 11.21 10.51 6.55
CA LEU A 333 11.31 9.28 7.32
C LEU A 333 10.01 8.45 7.21
N ARG A 334 8.87 9.10 6.92
CA ARG A 334 7.59 8.43 6.74
C ARG A 334 7.57 7.63 5.44
N GLY A 335 6.97 6.45 5.51
CA GLY A 335 7.01 5.47 4.43
C GLY A 335 8.36 4.75 4.28
N MET A 336 9.42 5.17 5.00
CA MET A 336 10.63 4.36 5.09
C MET A 336 10.45 3.23 6.10
N SER A 337 11.20 2.15 5.94
CA SER A 337 11.25 1.04 6.90
C SER A 337 12.68 0.58 7.13
N LEU A 338 12.93 0.10 8.35
CA LEU A 338 14.13 -0.60 8.74
C LEU A 338 13.85 -2.10 8.65
N ARG A 339 14.70 -2.85 7.95
CA ARG A 339 14.54 -4.30 7.78
C ARG A 339 15.76 -5.06 8.29
N SER A 340 15.52 -6.13 9.03
CA SER A 340 16.55 -7.06 9.51
C SER A 340 15.92 -8.43 9.79
N ASP A 341 16.58 -9.51 9.35
CA ASP A 341 16.11 -10.87 9.64
C ASP A 341 16.47 -11.35 11.05
N LYS A 342 17.24 -10.54 11.79
CA LYS A 342 17.64 -10.78 13.17
C LYS A 342 17.26 -9.59 14.03
N GLY A 343 17.01 -9.82 15.32
CA GLY A 343 16.93 -8.76 16.32
C GLY A 343 18.22 -7.93 16.32
N VAL A 344 18.14 -6.68 15.89
CA VAL A 344 19.25 -5.71 15.88
C VAL A 344 18.83 -4.48 16.67
N GLU A 345 19.66 -4.07 17.61
CA GLU A 345 19.45 -2.82 18.33
C GLU A 345 19.81 -1.62 17.44
N ILE A 346 18.93 -0.63 17.41
CA ILE A 346 19.15 0.69 16.83
C ILE A 346 19.48 1.69 17.91
N ASN A 347 20.41 2.56 17.57
CA ASN A 347 20.96 3.63 18.37
C ASN A 347 20.60 4.95 17.70
N LEU A 348 19.86 5.80 18.42
CA LEU A 348 19.58 7.17 18.02
C LEU A 348 20.46 8.10 18.82
N GLN A 349 21.35 8.83 18.15
CA GLN A 349 22.31 9.73 18.78
C GLN A 349 22.11 11.17 18.31
N LEU A 350 21.96 12.11 19.25
CA LEU A 350 21.98 13.53 18.94
C LEU A 350 23.41 13.99 18.61
N ILE A 351 23.61 14.57 17.43
CA ILE A 351 24.87 15.13 16.95
C ILE A 351 24.72 16.63 16.72
N GLY A 352 25.73 17.40 17.11
CA GLY A 352 25.76 18.86 16.93
C GLY A 352 24.75 19.59 17.82
N GLY A 353 24.30 18.95 18.90
CA GLY A 353 23.23 19.47 19.75
C GLY A 353 23.66 20.29 20.95
N GLY A 354 24.97 20.40 21.23
CA GLY A 354 25.54 20.98 22.45
C GLY A 354 25.50 20.04 23.67
N MET A 355 24.84 18.88 23.53
CA MET A 355 24.78 17.79 24.52
C MET A 355 24.69 16.44 23.82
N SER A 356 25.06 15.37 24.54
CA SER A 356 24.92 13.99 24.06
C SER A 356 23.64 13.38 24.61
N ALA A 357 22.81 12.82 23.73
CA ALA A 357 21.63 12.06 24.11
C ALA A 357 21.54 10.82 23.22
N HIS A 358 21.19 9.68 23.82
CA HIS A 358 21.22 8.37 23.18
C HIS A 358 19.98 7.56 23.56
N VAL A 359 19.33 6.94 22.59
CA VAL A 359 18.20 6.02 22.79
C VAL A 359 18.46 4.72 22.04
N MET A 360 18.18 3.59 22.70
CA MET A 360 18.29 2.25 22.10
C MET A 360 16.90 1.66 21.88
N ARG A 361 16.71 0.94 20.77
CA ARG A 361 15.48 0.18 20.49
C ARG A 361 15.82 -1.11 19.76
N LEU A 362 15.13 -2.21 20.05
CA LEU A 362 15.30 -3.46 19.32
C LEU A 362 14.45 -3.47 18.05
N VAL A 363 15.02 -3.93 16.94
CA VAL A 363 14.35 -4.10 15.64
C VAL A 363 14.46 -5.56 15.22
N GLU A 364 13.35 -6.25 15.04
CA GLU A 364 13.28 -7.58 14.45
C GLU A 364 12.26 -7.58 13.32
N GLY A 365 12.62 -8.14 12.16
CA GLY A 365 11.76 -8.13 10.98
C GLY A 365 11.72 -6.76 10.30
N ILE A 366 10.52 -6.18 10.18
CA ILE A 366 10.30 -4.90 9.51
C ILE A 366 9.82 -3.90 10.57
N LEU A 367 10.62 -2.88 10.86
CA LEU A 367 10.21 -1.75 11.69
C LEU A 367 9.99 -0.52 10.82
N PRO A 368 8.77 0.03 10.76
CA PRO A 368 8.50 1.28 10.06
C PRO A 368 9.23 2.43 10.73
N ALA A 369 9.93 3.24 9.92
CA ALA A 369 10.78 4.29 10.44
C ALA A 369 9.97 5.44 11.06
N GLU A 370 8.68 5.55 10.74
CA GLU A 370 7.76 6.49 11.38
C GLU A 370 7.62 6.27 12.90
N SER A 371 7.77 5.03 13.37
CA SER A 371 7.76 4.70 14.80
C SER A 371 8.93 5.35 15.57
N LEU A 372 9.93 5.90 14.86
CA LEU A 372 11.06 6.63 15.44
C LEU A 372 10.82 8.14 15.53
N LEU A 373 9.74 8.66 14.93
CA LEU A 373 9.51 10.10 14.81
C LEU A 373 9.48 10.79 16.17
N ASP A 374 8.77 10.25 17.15
CA ASP A 374 8.66 10.87 18.47
C ASP A 374 10.02 10.92 19.19
N LEU A 375 10.81 9.85 19.08
CA LEU A 375 12.16 9.79 19.64
C LEU A 375 13.10 10.77 18.96
N VAL A 376 13.05 10.85 17.63
CA VAL A 376 13.84 11.81 16.86
C VAL A 376 13.42 13.25 17.19
N ALA A 377 12.12 13.52 17.27
CA ALA A 377 11.57 14.83 17.61
C ALA A 377 11.99 15.26 19.02
N MET A 378 11.90 14.36 19.99
CA MET A 378 12.38 14.55 21.36
C MET A 378 13.87 14.90 21.37
N LEU A 379 14.72 14.08 20.74
CA LEU A 379 16.17 14.29 20.70
C LEU A 379 16.55 15.61 20.02
N LEU A 380 15.94 15.94 18.88
CA LEU A 380 16.11 17.23 18.23
C LEU A 380 15.61 18.39 19.11
N GLY A 381 14.57 18.15 19.91
CA GLY A 381 13.99 19.06 20.91
C GLY A 381 14.95 19.46 22.02
N LEU A 382 15.87 18.57 22.41
CA LEU A 382 16.86 18.83 23.46
C LEU A 382 17.95 19.82 23.04
N SER A 383 18.15 20.01 21.73
CA SER A 383 19.22 20.87 21.23
C SER A 383 18.86 22.35 21.29
N ARG A 384 19.82 23.17 21.72
CA ARG A 384 19.79 24.64 21.64
C ARG A 384 20.56 25.20 20.44
N GLU A 385 21.21 24.33 19.67
CA GLU A 385 22.11 24.68 18.58
C GLU A 385 21.37 24.82 17.24
N ARG A 386 22.01 25.49 16.27
CA ARG A 386 21.50 25.58 14.90
C ARG A 386 21.92 24.34 14.11
N GLY A 387 20.94 23.62 13.56
CA GLY A 387 21.16 22.46 12.69
C GLY A 387 21.51 21.14 13.38
N PRO A 388 20.94 20.78 14.54
CA PRO A 388 21.17 19.48 15.15
C PRO A 388 20.64 18.35 14.24
N THR A 389 21.29 17.19 14.31
CA THR A 389 20.87 16.00 13.58
C THR A 389 20.84 14.81 14.50
N VAL A 390 19.87 13.92 14.33
CA VAL A 390 19.83 12.61 14.99
C VAL A 390 20.41 11.58 14.03
N MET A 391 21.53 10.98 14.42
CA MET A 391 22.09 9.84 13.72
C MET A 391 21.32 8.59 14.11
N VAL A 392 20.89 7.81 13.12
CA VAL A 392 20.34 6.47 13.32
C VAL A 392 21.43 5.48 12.91
N SER A 393 21.86 4.64 13.85
CA SER A 393 22.88 3.60 13.63
C SER A 393 22.44 2.27 14.23
N SER A 394 22.99 1.15 13.76
CA SER A 394 22.84 -0.14 14.43
C SER A 394 23.84 -0.32 15.58
N SER A 395 23.65 -1.35 16.39
CA SER A 395 24.54 -1.73 17.50
C SER A 395 25.95 -2.12 17.06
N ASP A 396 26.13 -2.54 15.81
CA ASP A 396 27.45 -2.77 15.20
C ASP A 396 28.18 -1.46 14.79
N GLY A 397 27.58 -0.29 15.07
CA GLY A 397 28.14 1.02 14.78
C GLY A 397 27.92 1.51 13.34
N ARG A 398 27.23 0.74 12.49
CA ARG A 398 26.90 1.18 11.13
C ARG A 398 25.86 2.30 11.15
N GLN A 399 26.16 3.38 10.44
CA GLN A 399 25.23 4.50 10.27
C GLN A 399 24.24 4.21 9.13
N LEU A 400 22.95 4.43 9.38
CA LEU A 400 21.88 4.19 8.41
C LEU A 400 21.41 5.50 7.78
N CYS A 401 21.17 6.53 8.58
CA CYS A 401 20.76 7.85 8.11
C CYS A 401 20.97 8.92 9.17
N ARG A 402 20.88 10.19 8.76
CA ARG A 402 20.84 11.36 9.63
C ARG A 402 19.50 12.04 9.47
N VAL A 403 18.75 12.19 10.54
CA VAL A 403 17.47 12.91 10.52
C VAL A 403 17.68 14.34 11.01
N LYS A 404 17.20 15.33 10.26
CA LYS A 404 17.30 16.75 10.62
C LYS A 404 15.96 17.45 10.51
N ARG A 405 15.81 18.56 11.25
CA ARG A 405 14.68 19.48 11.05
C ARG A 405 14.74 20.10 9.65
N PRO A 406 13.59 20.33 8.99
CA PRO A 406 13.54 21.13 7.79
C PRO A 406 14.23 22.48 7.98
N GLN A 407 15.19 22.79 7.10
CA GLN A 407 15.91 24.07 7.12
C GLN A 407 15.45 25.01 5.99
N LEU A 408 14.75 24.47 4.99
CA LEU A 408 14.25 25.28 3.87
C LEU A 408 13.27 26.31 4.42
N GLN A 409 13.58 27.59 4.25
CA GLN A 409 12.72 28.69 4.68
C GLN A 409 12.11 29.34 3.43
N PRO A 410 10.77 29.55 3.37
CA PRO A 410 10.17 30.27 2.26
C PRO A 410 10.73 31.70 2.20
N LYS A 411 11.09 32.14 1.00
CA LYS A 411 11.47 33.52 0.71
C LYS A 411 10.20 34.33 0.49
N ILE A 412 10.07 35.43 1.22
CA ILE A 412 8.89 36.29 1.14
C ILE A 412 9.29 37.59 0.45
N GLY A 413 8.83 37.76 -0.79
CA GLY A 413 8.90 39.00 -1.55
C GLY A 413 7.63 39.84 -1.36
N ARG A 414 7.78 41.16 -1.50
CA ARG A 414 6.67 42.12 -1.49
C ARG A 414 6.70 42.87 -2.80
N THR A 415 5.59 42.82 -3.54
CA THR A 415 5.43 43.56 -4.79
C THR A 415 4.25 44.50 -4.63
N VAL A 416 4.45 45.77 -4.95
CA VAL A 416 3.36 46.75 -5.06
C VAL A 416 2.90 46.71 -6.51
N ALA A 417 1.63 46.43 -6.75
CA ALA A 417 1.11 46.50 -8.11
C ALA A 417 1.03 47.97 -8.56
N ASP A 418 1.44 48.26 -9.79
CA ASP A 418 1.48 49.63 -10.32
C ASP A 418 0.11 50.31 -10.15
N GLY A 419 0.08 51.41 -9.38
CA GLY A 419 -1.11 52.21 -9.14
C GLY A 419 -2.08 51.70 -8.07
N SER A 420 -1.79 50.59 -7.37
CA SER A 420 -2.58 50.13 -6.22
C SER A 420 -1.80 50.26 -4.90
N GLU A 421 -2.49 50.57 -3.80
CA GLU A 421 -1.91 50.50 -2.45
C GLU A 421 -1.80 49.03 -1.94
N GLU A 422 -2.12 48.05 -2.78
CA GLU A 422 -2.20 46.65 -2.40
C GLU A 422 -0.82 45.98 -2.49
N ILE A 423 -0.30 45.54 -1.33
CA ILE A 423 0.95 44.79 -1.25
C ILE A 423 0.64 43.32 -1.53
N LEU A 424 1.06 42.83 -2.69
CA LEU A 424 1.01 41.41 -3.01
C LEU A 424 2.25 40.71 -2.42
N LEU A 425 2.00 39.67 -1.63
CA LEU A 425 3.04 38.81 -1.08
C LEU A 425 3.37 37.70 -2.08
N SER A 426 4.59 37.72 -2.61
CA SER A 426 5.13 36.63 -3.43
C SER A 426 5.95 35.69 -2.55
N ILE A 427 5.59 34.42 -2.52
CA ILE A 427 6.18 33.40 -1.65
C ILE A 427 6.91 32.41 -2.55
N ASP A 428 8.22 32.33 -2.38
CA ASP A 428 9.07 31.41 -3.13
C ASP A 428 9.61 30.32 -2.20
N PHE A 429 9.45 29.07 -2.63
CA PHE A 429 10.07 27.93 -2.00
C PHE A 429 11.13 27.37 -2.95
N ALA A 430 12.40 27.60 -2.63
CA ALA A 430 13.49 27.03 -3.41
C ALA A 430 13.41 25.49 -3.36
N ASP A 431 13.25 24.86 -4.53
CA ASP A 431 13.25 23.40 -4.73
C ASP A 431 12.19 22.64 -3.89
N LEU A 432 10.92 23.04 -4.00
CA LEU A 432 9.82 22.27 -3.43
C LEU A 432 9.62 20.95 -4.21
N GLY A 433 9.71 19.79 -3.54
CA GLY A 433 9.43 18.51 -4.19
C GLY A 433 7.97 18.35 -4.62
N GLU A 434 7.71 17.55 -5.65
CA GLU A 434 6.38 17.38 -6.27
C GLU A 434 5.25 16.98 -5.29
N ALA A 435 5.59 16.27 -4.21
CA ALA A 435 4.63 15.83 -3.19
C ALA A 435 4.33 16.89 -2.10
N SER A 436 4.98 18.06 -2.14
CA SER A 436 4.80 19.10 -1.12
C SER A 436 3.71 20.09 -1.50
N THR A 437 2.82 20.39 -0.56
CA THR A 437 1.75 21.38 -0.69
C THR A 437 2.07 22.62 0.15
N PRO A 438 2.27 23.80 -0.48
CA PRO A 438 2.40 25.07 0.22
C PRO A 438 1.08 25.52 0.84
N VAL A 439 1.12 25.89 2.11
CA VAL A 439 -0.05 26.28 2.89
C VAL A 439 0.24 27.53 3.72
N ALA A 440 -0.84 28.24 4.06
CA ALA A 440 -0.87 29.28 5.05
C ALA A 440 -1.87 28.93 6.15
N ARG A 441 -1.54 29.32 7.37
CA ARG A 441 -2.42 29.24 8.54
C ARG A 441 -2.49 30.60 9.18
N SER A 442 -3.69 31.19 9.26
CA SER A 442 -3.85 32.48 9.93
C SER A 442 -3.57 32.32 11.43
N LEU A 443 -2.88 33.28 12.05
CA LEU A 443 -2.76 33.32 13.51
C LEU A 443 -4.09 33.70 14.18
N ILE A 444 -5.03 34.25 13.42
CA ILE A 444 -6.39 34.59 13.89
C ILE A 444 -7.32 33.37 13.83
N ASP A 445 -7.10 32.48 12.86
CA ASP A 445 -7.83 31.23 12.66
C ASP A 445 -6.84 30.07 12.52
N ALA A 446 -6.23 29.68 13.65
CA ALA A 446 -5.11 28.73 13.68
C ALA A 446 -5.52 27.28 13.46
N ASP A 447 -6.82 26.98 13.52
CA ASP A 447 -7.37 25.63 13.31
C ASP A 447 -7.50 25.29 11.82
N ARG A 448 -7.37 26.28 10.94
CA ARG A 448 -7.58 26.13 9.50
C ARG A 448 -6.32 26.40 8.69
N GLU A 449 -5.95 25.42 7.87
CA GLU A 449 -4.97 25.59 6.81
C GLU A 449 -5.64 25.96 5.48
N VAL A 450 -5.01 26.86 4.74
CA VAL A 450 -5.43 27.28 3.41
C VAL A 450 -4.27 27.05 2.44
N VAL A 451 -4.52 26.37 1.33
CA VAL A 451 -3.50 26.12 0.29
C VAL A 451 -3.15 27.43 -0.40
N LEU A 452 -1.86 27.67 -0.64
CA LEU A 452 -1.43 28.87 -1.37
C LEU A 452 -1.77 28.77 -2.86
N GLU A 453 -2.10 29.89 -3.47
CA GLU A 453 -2.37 29.96 -4.91
C GLU A 453 -1.06 30.02 -5.69
N ARG A 454 -0.91 29.19 -6.73
CA ARG A 454 0.29 29.22 -7.58
C ARG A 454 0.14 30.28 -8.66
N ASP A 455 1.17 31.10 -8.83
CA ASP A 455 1.34 32.00 -9.96
C ASP A 455 2.25 31.34 -10.99
N ASP A 456 1.66 30.74 -12.03
CA ASP A 456 2.38 29.97 -13.04
C ASP A 456 3.33 30.82 -13.89
N ALA A 457 3.08 32.14 -14.01
CA ALA A 457 3.93 33.04 -14.79
C ALA A 457 5.19 33.45 -14.02
N ALA A 458 5.06 33.68 -12.70
CA ALA A 458 6.17 34.07 -11.84
C ALA A 458 6.89 32.87 -11.19
N GLY A 459 6.31 31.67 -11.24
CA GLY A 459 6.83 30.49 -10.55
C GLY A 459 6.79 30.62 -9.02
N THR A 460 5.93 31.50 -8.49
CA THR A 460 5.82 31.77 -7.04
C THR A 460 4.42 31.45 -6.52
N TYR A 461 4.23 31.51 -5.22
CA TYR A 461 2.95 31.31 -4.56
C TYR A 461 2.43 32.62 -3.97
N ARG A 462 1.11 32.77 -3.91
CA ARG A 462 0.42 33.94 -3.36
C ARG A 462 -0.47 33.52 -2.21
N LEU A 463 -0.61 34.42 -1.24
CA LEU A 463 -1.51 34.22 -0.11
C LEU A 463 -2.96 34.45 -0.58
N PRO A 464 -3.87 33.47 -0.39
CA PRO A 464 -5.27 33.65 -0.76
C PRO A 464 -5.93 34.77 0.06
N SER A 465 -6.86 35.50 -0.55
CA SER A 465 -7.61 36.58 0.11
C SER A 465 -8.44 36.12 1.32
N ALA A 466 -8.74 34.83 1.40
CA ALA A 466 -9.43 34.20 2.53
C ALA A 466 -8.57 34.17 3.82
N VAL A 467 -7.24 34.32 3.72
CA VAL A 467 -6.35 34.33 4.88
C VAL A 467 -6.22 35.77 5.40
N VAL A 468 -6.82 36.05 6.54
CA VAL A 468 -6.84 37.40 7.15
C VAL A 468 -5.80 37.50 8.28
N GLY A 469 -5.10 38.64 8.35
CA GLY A 469 -4.13 38.96 9.40
C GLY A 469 -2.75 38.27 9.25
N PRO A 470 -1.92 38.30 10.30
CA PRO A 470 -0.64 37.60 10.30
C PRO A 470 -0.84 36.10 10.07
N ALA A 471 -0.02 35.50 9.21
CA ALA A 471 -0.13 34.08 8.85
C ALA A 471 1.22 33.36 8.94
N LEU A 472 1.18 32.09 9.31
CA LEU A 472 2.29 31.15 9.21
C LEU A 472 2.28 30.52 7.82
N ILE A 473 3.41 30.63 7.11
CA ILE A 473 3.60 30.10 5.77
C ILE A 473 4.63 28.97 5.82
N TYR A 474 4.28 27.81 5.29
CA TYR A 474 5.13 26.63 5.18
C TYR A 474 4.63 25.71 4.06
N ALA A 475 5.41 24.70 3.71
CA ALA A 475 4.91 23.58 2.93
C ALA A 475 4.82 22.33 3.80
N ARG A 476 3.91 21.43 3.44
CA ARG A 476 3.74 20.12 4.06
C ARG A 476 3.71 19.01 3.02
N SER A 477 4.14 17.82 3.41
CA SER A 477 3.99 16.58 2.64
C SER A 477 3.09 15.65 3.47
N GLY A 478 1.83 15.50 3.05
CA GLY A 478 0.80 14.94 3.94
C GLY A 478 0.54 15.87 5.12
N ASP A 479 0.50 15.34 6.35
CA ASP A 479 0.34 16.08 7.61
C ASP A 479 1.68 16.59 8.20
N ALA A 480 2.83 16.25 7.59
CA ALA A 480 4.14 16.70 8.10
C ALA A 480 4.63 17.98 7.42
N VAL A 481 5.06 18.94 8.24
CA VAL A 481 5.68 20.20 7.79
C VAL A 481 7.07 19.92 7.20
N SER A 482 7.26 20.28 5.92
CA SER A 482 8.48 20.01 5.14
C SER A 482 9.42 21.22 4.99
N THR A 483 9.00 22.39 5.49
CA THR A 483 9.80 23.63 5.48
C THR A 483 9.74 24.32 6.83
N ARG A 484 10.67 25.22 7.13
CA ARG A 484 10.61 26.06 8.31
C ARG A 484 9.42 27.03 8.18
N PRO A 485 8.44 27.02 9.11
CA PRO A 485 7.36 27.99 9.09
C PRO A 485 7.89 29.41 9.22
N THR A 486 7.36 30.32 8.41
CA THR A 486 7.70 31.74 8.41
C THR A 486 6.46 32.56 8.67
N ILE A 487 6.53 33.47 9.63
CA ILE A 487 5.45 34.41 9.91
C ILE A 487 5.50 35.53 8.86
N VAL A 488 4.36 35.83 8.27
CA VAL A 488 4.20 36.98 7.38
C VAL A 488 3.14 37.92 7.93
N VAL A 489 3.52 39.20 8.08
CA VAL A 489 2.66 40.30 8.49
C VAL A 489 2.38 41.13 7.24
N GLY A 490 1.15 41.08 6.74
CA GLY A 490 0.78 41.76 5.49
C GLY A 490 -0.54 41.36 4.82
N ALA A 491 -1.31 40.39 5.34
CA ALA A 491 -2.64 40.15 4.80
C ALA A 491 -3.57 41.33 5.18
N PRO A 492 -4.37 41.86 4.23
CA PRO A 492 -5.22 43.01 4.49
C PRO A 492 -6.15 42.73 5.67
N ILE A 493 -6.12 43.59 6.69
CA ILE A 493 -7.11 43.58 7.77
C ILE A 493 -8.19 44.58 7.34
N PRO A 494 -9.41 44.13 6.99
CA PRO A 494 -10.48 45.06 6.67
C PRO A 494 -10.74 45.97 7.88
N HIS A 495 -10.71 47.29 7.65
CA HIS A 495 -11.19 48.33 8.57
C HIS A 495 -10.32 48.71 9.78
N ALA A 496 -9.01 48.44 9.79
CA ALA A 496 -8.09 49.10 10.74
C ALA A 496 -7.29 50.20 10.03
N ARG A 497 -7.46 51.47 10.42
CA ARG A 497 -6.66 52.57 9.87
C ARG A 497 -5.18 52.35 10.24
N ARG A 498 -4.30 52.29 9.23
CA ARG A 498 -2.85 52.03 9.36
C ARG A 498 -2.17 52.92 10.41
N GLU A 499 -2.61 54.17 10.52
CA GLU A 499 -2.14 55.15 11.50
C GLU A 499 -2.34 54.70 12.96
N ASN A 500 -3.47 54.03 13.26
CA ASN A 500 -3.76 53.54 14.61
C ASN A 500 -2.84 52.37 15.00
N LEU A 501 -2.45 51.53 14.04
CA LEU A 501 -1.54 50.40 14.30
C LEU A 501 -0.10 50.89 14.54
N LEU A 502 0.35 51.92 13.81
CA LEU A 502 1.67 52.52 13.97
C LEU A 502 1.82 53.24 15.31
N ASN A 503 0.83 54.04 15.71
CA ASN A 503 0.87 54.76 16.99
C ASN A 503 0.94 53.80 18.20
N ILE A 504 0.29 52.65 18.10
CA ILE A 504 0.28 51.65 19.16
C ILE A 504 1.58 50.85 19.22
N GLN A 505 2.19 50.57 18.06
CA GLN A 505 3.56 50.04 18.02
C GLN A 505 4.56 51.03 18.66
N SER A 506 4.37 52.34 18.47
CA SER A 506 5.19 53.36 19.14
C SER A 506 4.98 53.38 20.66
N CYS A 507 3.76 53.13 21.16
CA CYS A 507 3.51 53.00 22.60
C CYS A 507 4.26 51.79 23.21
N ALA A 508 4.35 50.67 22.49
CA ALA A 508 5.04 49.45 22.95
C ALA A 508 6.51 49.66 23.29
N LEU A 509 7.16 50.65 22.65
CA LEU A 509 8.58 50.95 22.77
C LEU A 509 8.90 51.89 23.94
N LEU A 510 7.88 52.39 24.67
CA LEU A 510 8.08 53.30 25.79
C LEU A 510 8.53 52.54 27.05
N VAL A 511 9.48 53.15 27.77
CA VAL A 511 9.94 52.76 29.10
C VAL A 511 10.02 54.06 29.92
N PRO A 512 9.57 54.09 31.19
CA PRO A 512 9.05 52.99 32.03
C PRO A 512 7.59 52.54 31.78
N ASP A 513 7.22 51.41 32.40
CA ASP A 513 5.98 50.66 32.17
C ASP A 513 4.69 51.45 32.45
N ASP A 514 4.73 52.35 33.42
CA ASP A 514 3.65 53.27 33.78
C ASP A 514 3.38 54.31 32.68
N LEU A 515 4.43 54.82 32.04
CA LEU A 515 4.32 55.70 30.88
C LEU A 515 3.76 54.96 29.66
N ARG A 516 4.20 53.71 29.45
CA ARG A 516 3.66 52.84 28.39
C ARG A 516 2.17 52.54 28.61
N GLU A 517 1.77 52.20 29.82
CA GLU A 517 0.36 51.92 30.15
C GLU A 517 -0.52 53.17 29.98
N SER A 518 -0.04 54.34 30.42
CA SER A 518 -0.73 55.62 30.23
C SER A 518 -0.88 55.98 28.74
N ALA A 519 0.16 55.77 27.94
CA ALA A 519 0.14 56.01 26.49
C ALA A 519 -0.86 55.09 25.78
N TYR A 520 -0.89 53.79 26.13
CA TYR A 520 -1.89 52.87 25.60
C TYR A 520 -3.31 53.31 25.96
N ARG A 521 -3.58 53.66 27.23
CA ARG A 521 -4.90 54.14 27.66
C ARG A 521 -5.32 55.41 26.91
N GLY A 522 -4.39 56.31 26.61
CA GLY A 522 -4.62 57.51 25.80
C GLY A 522 -5.04 57.18 24.36
N GLU A 523 -4.29 56.31 23.69
CA GLU A 523 -4.62 55.87 22.33
C GLU A 523 -5.93 55.09 22.26
N PHE A 524 -6.22 54.24 23.24
CA PHE A 524 -7.50 53.55 23.33
C PHE A 524 -8.68 54.51 23.47
N ARG A 525 -8.57 55.56 24.29
CA ARG A 525 -9.63 56.59 24.39
C ARG A 525 -9.80 57.34 23.06
N ARG A 526 -8.70 57.68 22.39
CA ARG A 526 -8.74 58.35 21.08
C ARG A 526 -9.46 57.50 20.03
N ILE A 527 -9.16 56.20 19.98
CA ILE A 527 -9.79 55.26 19.06
C ILE A 527 -11.26 55.04 19.43
N SER A 528 -11.60 54.93 20.72
CA SER A 528 -12.97 54.69 21.20
C SER A 528 -13.98 55.80 20.90
N GLY A 529 -13.51 57.02 20.60
CA GLY A 529 -14.38 58.14 20.21
C GLY A 529 -14.89 58.08 18.76
N ALA A 530 -14.39 57.15 17.94
CA ALA A 530 -14.79 57.02 16.53
C ALA A 530 -15.96 56.02 16.37
N ALA A 531 -16.94 56.35 15.51
CA ALA A 531 -18.16 55.54 15.31
C ALA A 531 -17.89 54.12 14.76
N ASP A 532 -16.70 53.89 14.21
CA ASP A 532 -16.19 52.67 13.57
C ASP A 532 -15.11 51.94 14.41
N ALA A 533 -14.94 52.30 15.70
CA ALA A 533 -13.81 51.87 16.53
C ALA A 533 -13.80 50.41 17.00
N ARG A 534 -14.95 49.72 17.00
CA ARG A 534 -15.09 48.38 17.61
C ARG A 534 -14.13 47.31 17.05
N PRO A 535 -13.90 47.20 15.73
CA PRO A 535 -12.97 46.22 15.17
C PRO A 535 -11.50 46.50 15.53
N SER A 536 -11.12 47.79 15.55
CA SER A 536 -9.77 48.21 15.96
C SER A 536 -9.53 47.92 17.44
N ILE A 537 -10.50 48.20 18.31
CA ILE A 537 -10.41 47.91 19.75
C ILE A 537 -10.34 46.40 20.03
N ALA A 538 -11.13 45.59 19.31
CA ALA A 538 -11.12 44.14 19.46
C ALA A 538 -9.80 43.48 19.01
N HIS A 539 -9.16 44.01 17.96
CA HIS A 539 -7.82 43.59 17.53
C HIS A 539 -6.77 43.92 18.61
N LEU A 540 -6.83 45.13 19.15
CA LEU A 540 -5.87 45.64 20.12
C LEU A 540 -5.93 44.98 21.49
N GLN A 541 -7.13 44.59 21.95
CA GLN A 541 -7.29 43.79 23.17
C GLN A 541 -6.64 42.41 23.05
N ARG A 542 -6.50 41.86 21.83
CA ARG A 542 -5.84 40.57 21.59
C ARG A 542 -4.31 40.69 21.47
N THR A 543 -3.79 41.83 21.05
CA THR A 543 -2.34 42.06 20.89
C THR A 543 -1.63 42.40 22.21
N ILE A 544 -2.34 42.92 23.21
CA ILE A 544 -1.75 43.35 24.51
C ILE A 544 -1.81 42.25 25.59
N VAL A 545 -2.66 41.24 25.43
CA VAL A 545 -2.85 40.14 26.41
C VAL A 545 -1.96 38.91 26.09
N SER A 546 -1.21 38.93 24.99
CA SER A 546 -0.15 37.96 24.65
C SER A 546 1.22 38.57 24.90
#